data_AF-A0A371WUU3-F1
#
_entry.id   AF-A0A371WUU3-F1
#
_cell.length_a   1.000
_cell.length_b   1.000
_cell.length_c   1.000
_cell.angle_alpha   90.00
_cell.angle_beta   90.00
_cell.angle_gamma   90.00
#
_symmetry.space_group_name_H-M   'P 1'
#
loop_
_entity.id
_entity.type
_entity.pdbx_description
1 polymer ?
#
loop_
_entity_poly.entity_id
_entity_poly.type
_entity_poly.pdbx_seq_one_letter_code
_entity_poly.pdbx_strand_id
1 'polypeptide(L)'
;MIIARCRSLNLVTREHILSEIRRLASKNGGQAPGNDLFFSATGIRVHEWRGVYWVKWSDALREAGLTPNERQHRYTADFLFAKLAEAARHFNAVPGDMQMKMYKQVDQAFPARQTFGLHFRSRQDLLSRFREWLATRAEYEGVLAMLPAEDAPTSDRGGARC
;
A
#
# COMPACT_ATOMS: atom_id res chain seq x y z
N MET A 1 -1.87 -49.32 -22.84
CA MET A 1 -1.40 -47.99 -23.29
C MET A 1 -2.37 -46.93 -22.76
N ILE A 2 -2.19 -46.43 -21.52
CA ILE A 2 -2.76 -45.16 -21.02
C ILE A 2 -1.73 -44.53 -20.06
N ILE A 3 -0.95 -43.64 -20.65
CA ILE A 3 -0.39 -42.37 -20.15
C ILE A 3 -0.10 -42.26 -18.63
N ALA A 4 1.20 -42.21 -18.34
CA ALA A 4 1.77 -41.61 -17.15
C ALA A 4 1.35 -40.14 -16.97
N ARG A 5 0.96 -39.76 -15.76
CA ARG A 5 1.29 -38.44 -15.21
C ARG A 5 2.08 -38.63 -13.93
N CYS A 6 3.39 -38.51 -14.07
CA CYS A 6 4.35 -38.33 -13.00
C CYS A 6 3.89 -37.13 -12.15
N ARG A 7 3.28 -37.39 -11.00
CA ARG A 7 3.12 -36.37 -9.96
C ARG A 7 4.49 -36.27 -9.29
N SER A 8 5.32 -35.35 -9.77
CA SER A 8 6.59 -35.03 -9.12
C SER A 8 6.28 -34.61 -7.68
N LEU A 9 6.49 -35.52 -6.74
CA LEU A 9 6.46 -35.28 -5.31
C LEU A 9 7.71 -34.46 -4.96
N ASN A 10 7.71 -33.18 -5.30
CA ASN A 10 8.57 -32.22 -4.62
C ASN A 10 7.81 -31.83 -3.35
N LEU A 11 7.87 -32.69 -2.32
CA LEU A 11 7.42 -32.33 -0.97
C LEU A 11 8.36 -31.24 -0.47
N VAL A 12 8.01 -29.99 -0.76
CA VAL A 12 8.71 -28.82 -0.22
C VAL A 12 8.68 -28.96 1.30
N THR A 13 9.84 -29.23 1.90
CA THR A 13 9.93 -29.44 3.34
C THR A 13 9.99 -28.11 4.07
N ARG A 14 9.61 -28.15 5.35
CA ARG A 14 9.69 -27.01 6.26
C ARG A 14 11.10 -26.43 6.32
N GLU A 15 12.10 -27.29 6.44
CA GLU A 15 13.52 -26.91 6.53
C GLU A 15 14.01 -26.27 5.22
N HIS A 16 13.53 -26.77 4.08
CA HIS A 16 13.83 -26.18 2.77
C HIS A 16 13.25 -24.77 2.64
N ILE A 17 12.04 -24.53 3.14
CA ILE A 17 11.45 -23.19 3.14
C ILE A 17 12.26 -22.24 4.02
N LEU A 18 12.65 -22.68 5.22
CA LEU A 18 13.45 -21.86 6.15
C LEU A 18 14.84 -21.55 5.58
N SER A 19 15.49 -22.49 4.91
CA SER A 19 16.79 -22.25 4.28
C SER A 19 16.69 -21.25 3.13
N GLU A 20 15.65 -21.34 2.30
CA GLU A 20 15.39 -20.38 1.23
C GLU A 20 15.06 -18.99 1.77
N ILE A 21 14.28 -18.88 2.85
CA ILE A 21 14.02 -17.60 3.54
C ILE A 21 15.33 -16.95 3.99
N ARG A 22 16.22 -17.72 4.65
CA ARG A 22 17.52 -17.21 5.11
C ARG A 22 18.44 -16.82 3.95
N ARG A 23 18.44 -17.59 2.86
CA ARG A 23 19.21 -17.29 1.64
C ARG A 23 18.76 -15.96 1.01
N LEU A 24 17.46 -15.74 0.88
CA LEU A 24 16.91 -14.50 0.33
C LEU A 24 17.14 -13.30 1.27
N ALA A 25 16.99 -13.49 2.57
CA ALA A 25 17.29 -12.44 3.54
C ALA A 25 18.76 -12.03 3.48
N SER A 26 19.68 -13.00 3.40
CA SER A 26 21.12 -12.73 3.27
C SER A 26 21.44 -11.94 2.00
N LYS A 27 20.76 -12.23 0.87
CA LYS A 27 20.91 -11.48 -0.38
C LYS A 27 20.41 -10.04 -0.29
N ASN A 28 19.39 -9.79 0.54
CA ASN A 28 18.76 -8.48 0.71
C ASN A 28 19.24 -7.73 1.98
N GLY A 29 20.46 -8.00 2.45
CA GLY A 29 21.04 -7.28 3.59
C GLY A 29 20.39 -7.59 4.94
N GLY A 30 19.81 -8.78 5.10
CA GLY A 30 19.14 -9.22 6.32
C GLY A 30 17.64 -8.94 6.38
N GLN A 31 17.06 -8.32 5.35
CA GLN A 31 15.63 -8.00 5.34
C GLN A 31 14.76 -9.20 4.96
N ALA A 32 13.68 -9.41 5.71
CA ALA A 32 12.78 -10.53 5.51
C ALA A 32 12.04 -10.44 4.15
N PRO A 33 12.05 -11.50 3.33
CA PRO A 33 11.35 -11.49 2.06
C PRO A 33 9.83 -11.47 2.28
N GLY A 34 9.12 -10.67 1.47
CA GLY A 34 7.67 -10.78 1.32
C GLY A 34 7.27 -12.08 0.64
N ASN A 35 6.00 -12.48 0.80
CA ASN A 35 5.46 -13.70 0.20
C ASN A 35 5.60 -13.72 -1.34
N ASP A 36 5.25 -12.63 -2.01
CA ASP A 36 5.34 -12.53 -3.47
C ASP A 36 6.78 -12.60 -3.97
N LEU A 37 7.72 -11.96 -3.26
CA LEU A 37 9.14 -12.02 -3.57
C LEU A 37 9.69 -13.45 -3.38
N PHE A 38 9.29 -14.12 -2.30
CA PHE A 38 9.67 -15.51 -2.03
C PHE A 38 9.17 -16.42 -3.15
N PHE A 39 7.88 -16.34 -3.50
CA PHE A 39 7.31 -17.11 -4.60
C PHE A 39 8.01 -16.83 -5.94
N SER A 40 8.27 -15.55 -6.26
CA SER A 40 8.98 -15.18 -7.49
C SER A 40 10.41 -15.72 -7.54
N ALA A 41 11.06 -15.90 -6.39
CA ALA A 41 12.45 -16.33 -6.32
C ALA A 41 12.63 -17.86 -6.20
N THR A 42 11.66 -18.56 -5.61
CA THR A 42 11.77 -20.01 -5.31
C THR A 42 10.76 -20.86 -6.08
N GLY A 43 9.68 -20.26 -6.59
CA GLY A 43 8.55 -20.96 -7.19
C GLY A 43 7.62 -21.64 -6.18
N ILE A 44 7.95 -21.61 -4.87
CA ILE A 44 7.16 -22.25 -3.81
C ILE A 44 5.87 -21.45 -3.59
N ARG A 45 4.74 -22.10 -3.83
CA ARG A 45 3.40 -21.51 -3.76
C ARG A 45 2.89 -21.47 -2.33
N VAL A 46 1.95 -20.55 -2.09
CA VAL A 46 1.34 -20.34 -0.75
C VAL A 46 0.76 -21.62 -0.15
N HIS A 47 0.11 -22.46 -0.95
CA HIS A 47 -0.53 -23.69 -0.46
C HIS A 47 0.46 -24.79 -0.05
N GLU A 48 1.74 -24.68 -0.44
CA GLU A 48 2.76 -25.67 -0.09
C GLU A 48 3.24 -25.51 1.36
N TRP A 49 3.02 -24.33 1.95
CA TRP A 49 3.42 -24.06 3.34
C TRP A 49 2.25 -23.60 4.23
N ARG A 50 1.27 -22.88 3.67
CA ARG A 50 0.15 -22.30 4.43
C ARG A 50 -0.85 -23.39 4.81
N GLY A 51 -1.04 -23.59 6.11
CA GLY A 51 -1.89 -24.65 6.65
C GLY A 51 -1.24 -26.04 6.67
N VAL A 52 0.01 -26.14 6.17
CA VAL A 52 0.84 -27.35 6.27
C VAL A 52 1.84 -27.19 7.41
N TYR A 53 2.64 -26.11 7.36
CA TYR A 53 3.68 -25.81 8.35
C TYR A 53 3.35 -24.57 9.18
N TRP A 54 2.82 -23.52 8.54
CA TRP A 54 2.49 -22.26 9.22
C TRP A 54 1.12 -21.72 8.80
N VAL A 55 0.44 -21.01 9.70
CA VAL A 55 -0.84 -20.34 9.40
C VAL A 55 -0.60 -18.99 8.71
N LYS A 56 0.45 -18.27 9.13
CA LYS A 56 0.83 -16.94 8.62
C LYS A 56 2.29 -16.94 8.18
N TRP A 57 2.60 -16.18 7.13
CA TRP A 57 3.98 -16.01 6.64
C TRP A 57 4.92 -15.42 7.71
N SER A 58 4.40 -14.55 8.57
CA SER A 58 5.15 -13.98 9.69
C SER A 58 5.70 -15.03 10.66
N ASP A 59 5.03 -16.18 10.78
CA ASP A 59 5.46 -17.26 11.67
C ASP A 59 6.66 -17.99 11.06
N ALA A 60 6.64 -18.24 9.75
CA ALA A 60 7.79 -18.78 9.01
C ALA A 60 9.01 -17.86 9.10
N LEU A 61 8.81 -16.53 8.98
CA LEU A 61 9.89 -15.54 9.12
C LEU A 61 10.48 -15.52 10.53
N ARG A 62 9.62 -15.49 11.56
CA ARG A 62 10.05 -15.50 12.97
C ARG A 62 10.88 -16.75 13.26
N GLU A 63 10.43 -17.88 12.74
CA GLU A 63 11.12 -19.15 12.93
C GLU A 63 12.43 -19.26 12.14
N ALA A 64 12.51 -18.61 10.98
CA ALA A 64 13.76 -18.45 10.25
C ALA A 64 14.78 -17.56 11.00
N GLY A 65 14.38 -16.93 12.11
CA GLY A 65 15.19 -16.01 12.90
C GLY A 65 15.13 -14.57 12.40
N LEU A 66 14.12 -14.22 11.60
CA LEU A 66 13.97 -12.91 11.00
C LEU A 66 12.81 -12.14 11.65
N THR A 67 12.97 -10.82 11.74
CA THR A 67 11.87 -9.92 12.12
C THR A 67 10.90 -9.80 10.93
N PRO A 68 9.62 -10.17 11.09
CA PRO A 68 8.62 -9.98 10.04
C PRO A 68 8.49 -8.50 9.69
N ASN A 69 8.30 -8.19 8.40
CA ASN A 69 8.06 -6.82 7.97
C ASN A 69 6.82 -6.26 8.69
N GLU A 70 6.94 -5.03 9.20
CA GLU A 70 5.80 -4.32 9.76
C GLU A 70 4.71 -4.22 8.70
N ARG A 71 3.50 -4.64 9.07
CA ARG A 71 2.35 -4.45 8.18
C ARG A 71 2.18 -2.95 8.04
N GLN A 72 2.34 -2.42 6.84
CA GLN A 72 2.10 -1.01 6.57
C GLN A 72 0.71 -0.65 7.11
N HIS A 73 0.67 0.22 8.11
CA HIS A 73 -0.57 0.62 8.75
C HIS A 73 -1.47 1.23 7.67
N ARG A 74 -2.70 0.74 7.54
CA ARG A 74 -3.63 1.31 6.58
C ARG A 74 -4.00 2.71 7.08
N TYR A 75 -3.70 3.73 6.28
CA TYR A 75 -4.06 5.10 6.63
C TYR A 75 -5.57 5.22 6.86
N THR A 76 -5.98 6.01 7.84
CA THR A 76 -7.41 6.32 8.02
C THR A 76 -7.81 7.47 7.10
N ALA A 77 -9.10 7.56 6.75
CA ALA A 77 -9.60 8.69 5.95
C ALA A 77 -9.32 10.03 6.65
N ASP A 78 -9.49 10.09 7.97
CA ASP A 78 -9.17 11.27 8.79
C ASP A 78 -7.72 11.71 8.66
N PHE A 79 -6.77 10.76 8.71
CA PHE A 79 -5.35 11.08 8.53
C PHE A 79 -5.08 11.64 7.13
N LEU A 80 -5.67 11.03 6.09
CA LEU A 80 -5.52 11.50 4.72
C LEU A 80 -6.09 12.91 4.54
N PHE A 81 -7.24 13.21 5.14
CA PHE A 81 -7.88 14.53 5.08
C PHE A 81 -7.11 15.59 5.86
N ALA A 82 -6.60 15.28 7.05
CA ALA A 82 -5.75 16.19 7.80
C ALA A 82 -4.50 16.58 7.00
N LYS A 83 -3.83 15.58 6.42
CA LYS A 83 -2.67 15.82 5.55
C LYS A 83 -3.02 16.59 4.29
N LEU A 84 -4.18 16.32 3.69
CA LEU A 84 -4.65 17.07 2.53
C LEU A 84 -4.94 18.54 2.87
N ALA A 85 -5.48 18.83 4.06
CA ALA A 85 -5.73 20.18 4.54
C ALA A 85 -4.43 20.96 4.81
N GLU A 86 -3.42 20.32 5.37
CA GLU A 86 -2.06 20.90 5.52
C GLU A 86 -1.48 21.29 4.16
N ALA A 87 -1.55 20.38 3.18
CA ALA A 87 -1.08 20.65 1.83
C ALA A 87 -1.89 21.78 1.15
N ALA A 88 -3.20 21.85 1.38
CA ALA A 88 -4.04 22.91 0.85
C ALA A 88 -3.68 24.29 1.43
N ARG A 89 -3.39 24.37 2.74
CA ARG A 89 -2.87 25.59 3.38
C ARG A 89 -1.52 26.00 2.81
N HIS A 90 -0.63 25.05 2.55
CA HIS A 90 0.69 25.33 1.99
C HIS A 90 0.63 25.97 0.60
N PHE A 91 -0.24 25.47 -0.28
CA PHE A 91 -0.39 26.02 -1.64
C PHE A 91 -1.47 27.10 -1.78
N ASN A 92 -2.18 27.41 -0.69
CA ASN A 92 -3.37 28.28 -0.68
C ASN A 92 -4.41 27.86 -1.75
N ALA A 93 -4.51 26.55 -2.01
CA ALA A 93 -5.36 25.94 -3.02
C ALA A 93 -5.45 24.42 -2.78
N VAL A 94 -6.56 23.79 -3.20
CA VAL A 94 -6.69 22.32 -3.11
C VAL A 94 -5.66 21.66 -4.03
N PRO A 95 -4.72 20.85 -3.50
CA PRO A 95 -3.60 20.38 -4.29
C PRO A 95 -4.05 19.43 -5.41
N GLY A 96 -3.51 19.65 -6.60
CA GLY A 96 -3.50 18.69 -7.69
C GLY A 96 -2.45 17.60 -7.47
N ASP A 97 -2.38 16.66 -8.40
CA ASP A 97 -1.51 15.49 -8.29
C ASP A 97 -0.02 15.83 -8.20
N MET A 98 0.42 16.80 -9.00
CA MET A 98 1.82 17.24 -9.01
C MET A 98 2.15 18.00 -7.73
N GLN A 99 1.22 18.79 -7.20
CA GLN A 99 1.38 19.48 -5.91
C GLN A 99 1.46 18.48 -4.76
N MET A 100 0.64 17.43 -4.74
CA MET A 100 0.75 16.34 -3.76
C MET A 100 2.12 15.66 -3.83
N LYS A 101 2.63 15.40 -5.04
CA LYS A 101 3.98 14.83 -5.24
C LYS A 101 5.07 15.76 -4.74
N MET A 102 4.96 17.06 -4.99
CA MET A 102 5.89 18.07 -4.48
C MET A 102 5.81 18.16 -2.96
N TYR A 103 4.62 18.17 -2.39
CA TYR A 103 4.41 18.29 -0.94
C TYR A 103 4.97 17.10 -0.16
N LYS A 104 4.98 15.89 -0.74
CA LYS A 104 5.67 14.73 -0.16
C LYS A 104 7.16 14.98 0.13
N GLN A 105 7.80 15.86 -0.65
CA GLN A 105 9.19 16.25 -0.42
C GLN A 105 9.33 17.27 0.72
N VAL A 106 8.27 18.05 0.97
CA VAL A 106 8.19 19.01 2.08
C VAL A 106 7.87 18.28 3.39
N ASP A 107 6.90 17.37 3.36
CA ASP A 107 6.51 16.52 4.49
C ASP A 107 6.65 15.04 4.14
N GLN A 108 7.66 14.39 4.70
CA GLN A 108 7.89 12.96 4.51
C GLN A 108 6.80 12.09 5.16
N ALA A 109 6.00 12.60 6.09
CA ALA A 109 4.84 11.90 6.64
C ALA A 109 3.61 11.99 5.72
N PHE A 110 3.62 12.86 4.71
CA PHE A 110 2.52 12.96 3.76
C PHE A 110 2.37 11.65 2.96
N PRO A 111 1.17 11.10 2.75
CA PRO A 111 0.97 9.89 1.96
C PRO A 111 1.36 10.08 0.49
N ALA A 112 1.78 9.01 -0.18
CA ALA A 112 1.96 9.06 -1.63
C ALA A 112 0.61 9.27 -2.32
N ARG A 113 0.59 9.95 -3.48
CA ARG A 113 -0.62 10.14 -4.30
C ARG A 113 -1.41 8.85 -4.51
N GLN A 114 -0.72 7.73 -4.72
CA GLN A 114 -1.32 6.41 -4.94
C GLN A 114 -2.15 5.96 -3.74
N THR A 115 -1.75 6.31 -2.52
CA THR A 115 -2.48 6.02 -1.29
C THR A 115 -3.87 6.65 -1.30
N PHE A 116 -4.02 7.90 -1.78
CA PHE A 116 -5.33 8.53 -1.91
C PHE A 116 -6.23 7.75 -2.89
N GLY A 117 -5.69 7.25 -4.01
CA GLY A 117 -6.45 6.44 -4.96
C GLY A 117 -6.86 5.04 -4.45
N LEU A 118 -6.23 4.53 -3.38
CA LEU A 118 -6.65 3.29 -2.71
C LEU A 118 -7.79 3.51 -1.71
N HIS A 119 -7.99 4.76 -1.27
CA HIS A 119 -8.98 5.13 -0.26
C HIS A 119 -10.22 5.80 -0.84
N PHE A 120 -10.07 6.49 -1.96
CA PHE A 120 -11.14 7.24 -2.63
C PHE A 120 -11.31 6.75 -4.06
N ARG A 121 -12.56 6.60 -4.50
CA ARG A 121 -12.90 6.01 -5.80
C ARG A 121 -12.47 6.91 -6.96
N SER A 122 -12.56 8.21 -6.78
CA SER A 122 -12.24 9.23 -7.78
C SER A 122 -11.80 10.53 -7.10
N ARG A 123 -11.28 11.48 -7.88
CA ARG A 123 -10.98 12.83 -7.37
C ARG A 123 -12.24 13.52 -6.86
N GLN A 124 -13.38 13.33 -7.51
CA GLN A 124 -14.65 13.88 -7.07
C GLN A 124 -15.09 13.27 -5.72
N ASP A 125 -15.01 11.95 -5.57
CA ASP A 125 -15.30 11.25 -4.30
C ASP A 125 -14.38 11.72 -3.16
N LEU A 126 -13.09 11.97 -3.45
CA LEU A 126 -12.16 12.59 -2.50
C LEU A 126 -12.66 13.99 -2.09
N LEU A 127 -12.99 14.86 -3.04
CA LEU A 127 -13.38 16.25 -2.76
C LEU A 127 -14.71 16.36 -2.02
N SER A 128 -15.73 15.57 -2.40
CA SER A 128 -17.03 15.56 -1.72
C SER A 128 -16.89 15.13 -0.26
N ARG A 129 -16.21 14.00 0.01
CA ARG A 129 -15.98 13.53 1.39
C ARG A 129 -15.07 14.47 2.18
N PHE A 130 -14.09 15.08 1.51
CA PHE A 130 -13.22 16.06 2.15
C PHE A 130 -14.02 17.31 2.56
N ARG A 131 -14.93 17.79 1.71
CA ARG A 131 -15.85 18.88 2.04
C ARG A 131 -16.71 18.55 3.26
N GLU A 132 -17.34 17.38 3.28
CA GLU A 132 -18.11 16.91 4.44
C GLU A 132 -17.24 16.88 5.71
N TRP A 133 -16.03 16.35 5.60
CA TRP A 133 -15.09 16.26 6.71
C TRP A 133 -14.66 17.63 7.26
N LEU A 134 -14.40 18.60 6.38
CA LEU A 134 -14.05 19.97 6.76
C LEU A 134 -15.25 20.70 7.38
N ALA A 135 -16.46 20.50 6.85
CA ALA A 135 -17.67 21.16 7.35
C ALA A 135 -17.99 20.82 8.81
N THR A 136 -17.55 19.65 9.29
CA THR A 136 -17.69 19.26 10.71
C THR A 136 -16.68 19.93 11.65
N ARG A 137 -15.72 20.71 11.14
CA ARG A 137 -14.58 21.25 11.92
C ARG A 137 -14.31 22.71 11.61
N ALA A 138 -14.65 23.59 12.57
CA ALA A 138 -14.47 25.03 12.42
C ALA A 138 -13.01 25.47 12.15
N GLU A 139 -12.01 24.72 12.67
CA GLU A 139 -10.60 25.02 12.44
C GLU A 139 -10.15 24.96 10.97
N TYR A 140 -10.97 24.39 10.09
CA TYR A 140 -10.70 24.25 8.67
C TYR A 140 -11.58 25.12 7.77
N GLU A 141 -12.33 26.08 8.33
CA GLU A 141 -13.19 26.99 7.55
C GLU A 141 -12.42 27.69 6.41
N GLY A 142 -11.19 28.15 6.68
CA GLY A 142 -10.34 28.76 5.65
C GLY A 142 -9.94 27.79 4.53
N VAL A 143 -9.83 26.49 4.81
CA VAL A 143 -9.55 25.46 3.78
C VAL A 143 -10.83 25.10 3.04
N LEU A 144 -11.97 25.08 3.72
CA LEU A 144 -13.28 24.86 3.11
C LEU A 144 -13.58 25.91 2.04
N ALA A 145 -13.24 27.18 2.31
CA ALA A 145 -13.38 28.28 1.37
C ALA A 145 -12.51 28.15 0.11
N MET A 146 -11.47 27.31 0.12
CA MET A 146 -10.58 27.08 -1.04
C MET A 146 -11.11 26.02 -2.01
N LEU A 147 -12.14 25.26 -1.61
CA LEU A 147 -12.70 24.20 -2.46
C LEU A 147 -13.56 24.82 -3.57
N PRO A 148 -13.44 24.33 -4.82
CA PRO A 148 -14.37 24.73 -5.88
C PRO A 148 -15.79 24.34 -5.50
N ALA A 149 -16.81 25.07 -5.97
CA ALA A 149 -18.21 24.70 -5.79
C ALA A 149 -18.49 23.31 -6.39
N GLU A 150 -19.45 22.57 -5.80
CA GLU A 150 -19.75 21.18 -6.16
C GLU A 150 -20.16 20.98 -7.62
N ASP A 151 -20.66 22.03 -8.26
CA ASP A 151 -21.17 22.04 -9.64
C ASP A 151 -20.14 22.46 -10.70
N ALA A 152 -18.88 22.69 -10.34
CA ALA A 152 -17.85 23.00 -11.32
C ALA A 152 -17.51 21.72 -12.13
N PRO A 153 -17.76 21.68 -13.45
CA PRO A 153 -17.36 20.54 -14.28
C PRO A 153 -15.85 20.40 -14.14
N THR A 154 -15.43 19.31 -13.49
CA THR A 154 -14.02 19.03 -13.26
C THR A 154 -13.45 18.73 -14.63
N SER A 155 -12.70 19.67 -15.21
CA SER A 155 -11.97 19.44 -16.46
C SER A 155 -10.99 18.30 -16.20
N ASP A 156 -11.38 17.11 -16.62
CA ASP A 156 -10.59 15.91 -16.60
C ASP A 156 -9.33 16.15 -17.43
N ARG A 157 -8.23 16.50 -16.76
CA ARG A 157 -6.90 16.43 -17.35
C ARG A 157 -6.29 15.09 -16.94
N GLY A 158 -6.76 14.07 -17.66
CA GLY A 158 -5.94 13.04 -18.30
C GLY A 158 -4.71 12.59 -17.54
N GLY A 159 -4.84 11.45 -16.86
CA GLY A 159 -3.71 10.64 -16.41
C GLY A 159 -3.84 9.23 -16.99
N ALA A 160 -3.59 9.10 -18.29
CA ALA A 160 -3.35 7.81 -18.92
C ALA A 160 -2.23 7.07 -18.15
N ARG A 161 -2.52 5.83 -17.76
CA ARG A 161 -1.49 4.90 -17.27
C ARG A 161 -0.78 4.32 -18.49
N CYS A 162 0.53 4.52 -18.55
CA CYS A 162 1.45 3.67 -19.30
C CYS A 162 2.15 2.76 -18.30
#